data_AF-A0A7K5Z628-F1
#
_entry.id   AF-A0A7K5Z628-F1
#
_cell.length_a   1.000
_cell.length_b   1.000
_cell.length_c   1.000
_cell.angle_alpha   90.00
_cell.angle_beta   90.00
_cell.angle_gamma   90.00
#
_symmetry.space_group_name_H-M   'P 1'
#
loop_
_entity.id
_entity.type
_entity.pdbx_description
1 polymer ?
#
loop_
_entity_poly.entity_id
_entity_poly.type
_entity_poly.pdbx_seq_one_letter_code
_entity_poly.pdbx_strand_id
1 'polypeptide(L)' 'TQIFPWVFLGFFAAYSQESSDTILCRQQQASCSFVACPAAAKDVGTCRDGKLKCCKW' A
#
# COMPACT_ATOMS: atom_id res chain seq x y z
N THR A 1 -7.86 -39.57 -8.98
CA THR A 1 -8.30 -38.19 -9.29
C THR A 1 -7.55 -37.20 -8.41
N GLN A 2 -6.40 -36.67 -8.84
CA GLN A 2 -5.72 -35.57 -8.15
C GLN A 2 -5.22 -34.58 -9.19
N ILE A 3 -6.15 -33.75 -9.63
CA ILE A 3 -5.95 -32.64 -10.56
C ILE A 3 -5.32 -31.49 -9.76
N PHE A 4 -4.01 -31.37 -9.92
CA PHE A 4 -3.22 -30.14 -9.94
C PHE A 4 -3.13 -29.28 -8.65
N PRO A 5 -2.11 -29.52 -7.77
CA PRO A 5 -1.64 -28.54 -6.76
C PRO A 5 -1.07 -27.24 -7.36
N TRP A 6 -1.04 -27.11 -8.69
CA TRP A 6 -0.52 -25.95 -9.41
C TRP A 6 -1.49 -24.75 -9.48
N VAL A 7 -2.79 -24.96 -9.32
CA VAL A 7 -3.77 -23.85 -9.36
C VAL A 7 -3.68 -22.95 -8.12
N PHE A 8 -3.27 -23.52 -6.97
CA PHE A 8 -3.09 -22.77 -5.73
C PHE A 8 -1.82 -21.90 -5.71
N LEU A 9 -0.80 -22.22 -6.52
CA LEU A 9 0.45 -21.44 -6.56
C LEU A 9 0.36 -20.20 -7.46
N GLY A 10 -0.62 -20.13 -8.36
CA GLY A 10 -0.79 -18.99 -9.28
C GLY A 10 -1.53 -17.78 -8.72
N PHE A 11 -2.29 -17.93 -7.62
CA PHE A 11 -3.27 -16.91 -7.18
C PHE A 11 -2.79 -15.95 -6.09
N PHE A 12 -1.66 -16.22 -5.41
CA PHE A 12 -1.20 -15.41 -4.27
C PHE A 12 -0.17 -14.33 -4.63
N ALA A 13 0.32 -14.28 -5.87
CA ALA A 13 1.43 -13.40 -6.27
C ALA A 13 1.02 -11.93 -6.54
N ALA A 14 -0.16 -11.49 -6.10
CA ALA A 14 -0.61 -10.11 -6.21
C ALA A 14 -0.72 -9.41 -4.83
N TYR A 15 -0.13 -9.98 -3.78
CA TYR A 15 0.18 -9.19 -2.58
C TYR A 15 1.25 -8.18 -2.99
N SER A 16 0.82 -6.99 -3.39
CA SER A 16 1.70 -5.82 -3.40
C SER A 16 2.36 -5.80 -2.02
N GLN A 17 3.70 -5.83 -2.00
CA GLN A 17 4.49 -5.55 -0.81
C GLN A 17 4.09 -4.16 -0.34
N GLU A 18 3.01 -4.10 0.43
CA GLU A 18 2.49 -2.90 1.02
C GLU A 18 3.42 -2.67 2.22
N SER A 19 4.49 -1.90 1.96
CA SER A 19 5.46 -1.48 2.98
C SER A 19 4.72 -0.99 4.22
N SER A 20 5.28 -1.22 5.41
CA SER A 20 4.62 -0.94 6.70
C SER A 20 4.07 0.49 6.77
N ASP A 21 4.75 1.46 6.16
CA ASP A 21 4.31 2.85 6.08
C ASP A 21 3.02 3.01 5.25
N THR A 22 2.86 2.20 4.20
CA THR A 22 1.68 2.16 3.33
C THR A 22 0.48 1.55 4.04
N ILE A 23 0.70 0.50 4.85
CA ILE A 23 -0.34 -0.11 5.69
C ILE A 23 -0.87 0.92 6.69
N LEU A 24 0.05 1.61 7.40
CA LEU A 24 -0.30 2.67 8.36
C LEU A 24 -1.06 3.82 7.68
N CYS A 25 -0.64 4.20 6.47
CA CYS A 25 -1.31 5.21 5.67
C CYS A 25 -2.75 4.82 5.34
N ARG A 26 -2.95 3.61 4.82
CA ARG A 26 -4.27 3.07 4.47
C ARG A 26 -5.17 2.93 5.70
N GLN A 27 -4.60 2.50 6.82
CA GLN A 27 -5.30 2.34 8.10
C GLN A 27 -5.77 3.69 8.67
N GLN A 28 -5.01 4.75 8.43
CA GLN A 28 -5.35 6.13 8.77
C GLN A 28 -6.39 6.75 7.82
N GLN A 29 -6.94 6.00 6.85
CA GLN A 29 -7.78 6.52 5.75
C GLN A 29 -7.08 7.65 4.96
N ALA A 30 -5.75 7.59 4.90
CA ALA A 30 -4.93 8.52 4.14
C ALA A 30 -4.60 7.94 2.76
N SER A 31 -4.14 8.80 1.85
CA SER A 31 -3.74 8.41 0.49
C SER A 31 -2.27 8.69 0.25
N CYS A 32 -1.60 7.76 -0.41
CA CYS A 32 -0.19 7.90 -0.77
C CYS A 32 -0.07 8.76 -2.03
N SER A 33 0.57 9.91 -1.90
CA SER A 33 0.83 10.84 -2.99
C SER A 33 2.32 10.83 -3.35
N PHE A 34 2.63 10.81 -4.64
CA PHE A 34 4.01 10.99 -5.15
C PHE A 34 4.49 12.44 -5.05
N VAL A 35 3.56 13.39 -4.86
CA VAL A 35 3.84 14.82 -4.71
C VAL A 35 3.57 15.27 -3.28
N ALA A 36 4.02 16.47 -2.91
CA ALA A 36 3.72 17.07 -1.61
C ALA A 36 2.20 17.06 -1.34
N CYS A 37 1.83 16.86 -0.07
CA CYS A 37 0.42 16.83 0.32
C CYS A 37 -0.27 18.15 -0.05
N PRO A 38 -1.52 18.11 -0.54
CA PRO A 38 -2.28 19.32 -0.80
C PRO A 38 -2.44 20.11 0.50
N ALA A 39 -2.55 21.44 0.42
CA ALA A 39 -2.57 22.32 1.59
C ALA A 39 -3.71 22.02 2.60
N ALA A 40 -4.77 21.35 2.14
CA ALA A 40 -5.88 20.90 2.96
C ALA A 40 -5.67 19.52 3.60
N ALA A 41 -4.61 18.78 3.23
CA ALA A 41 -4.26 17.48 3.79
C ALA A 41 -3.00 17.56 4.64
N LYS A 42 -2.96 16.78 5.72
CA LYS A 42 -1.80 16.64 6.60
C LYS A 42 -0.88 15.52 6.13
N ASP A 43 0.42 15.82 6.09
CA ASP A 43 1.46 14.79 5.98
C ASP A 43 1.50 14.02 7.31
N VAL A 44 1.14 12.75 7.25
CA VAL A 44 1.09 11.83 8.41
C VAL A 44 2.21 10.78 8.35
N GLY A 45 3.04 10.78 7.30
CA GLY A 45 4.10 9.81 7.12
C GLY A 45 4.49 9.59 5.66
N THR A 46 4.98 8.40 5.36
CA THR A 46 5.41 8.04 3.99
C THR A 46 4.70 6.78 3.50
N CYS A 47 4.89 6.41 2.23
CA CYS A 47 4.44 5.13 1.68
C CYS A 47 5.50 4.54 0.74
N ARG A 48 5.40 3.23 0.46
CA ARG A 48 6.39 2.46 -0.29
C ARG A 48 7.83 2.71 0.21
N ASP A 49 8.07 2.45 1.49
CA ASP A 49 9.40 2.56 2.11
C ASP A 49 10.02 3.97 1.96
N GLY A 50 9.23 5.01 2.21
CA GLY A 50 9.71 6.39 2.13
C GLY A 50 9.70 7.02 0.73
N LYS A 51 9.28 6.30 -0.32
CA LYS A 51 9.27 6.83 -1.71
C LYS A 51 8.13 7.79 -2.01
N LEU A 52 7.01 7.69 -1.28
CA LEU A 52 5.84 8.55 -1.42
C LEU A 52 5.51 9.21 -0.07
N LYS A 53 4.74 10.28 -0.13
CA LYS A 53 4.17 10.95 1.05
C LYS A 53 2.79 10.40 1.36
N CYS A 54 2.51 10.17 2.64
CA CYS A 54 1.18 9.77 3.09
C CYS A 54 0.40 11.01 3.52
N CYS A 55 -0.69 11.31 2.81
CA CYS A 55 -1.49 12.52 3.00
C CYS A 55 -2.89 12.17 3.50
N LYS A 56 -3.29 12.71 4.64
CA LYS A 56 -4.60 12.52 5.24
C LYS A 56 -5.43 13.81 5.15
N TRP A 57 -6.62 13.70 4.58
CA TRP A 57 -7.61 14.78 4.57
C TRP A 57 -8.36 14.86 5.91
#